data_AF-A0A8S3RXR2-F1
#
_entry.id   AF-A0A8S3RXR2-F1
#
_cell.length_a   1.000
_cell.length_b   1.000
_cell.length_c   1.000
_cell.angle_alpha   90.00
_cell.angle_beta   90.00
_cell.angle_gamma   90.00
#
_symmetry.space_group_name_H-M   'P 1'
#
loop_
_entity.id
_entity.type
_entity.pdbx_description
1 polymer ?
#
loop_
_entity_poly.entity_id
_entity_poly.type
_entity_poly.pdbx_seq_one_letter_code
_entity_poly.pdbx_strand_id
1 'polypeptide(L)'
;MEKLPTMTDLQSNYVIKIIRFESLVPEPSSQWDVLPDEHHKEITDEIKRIIFTTNDVLHMGENVSNTSYETFKGKVEGIVARIDSYLDLESFTGTTTPSLSDIEIQNGERFARIGWVIVDLFPKILRAVIQKQISAGFLYKLCSDNWNLFTYEEQNKLNSLKSSKTYDLLDIPLAYRLLRQFGIINEPTNKWGKPPSRTDSSTGDDIERIRFLRNNYAHRSNINVTQSEFDTTFSTFKEICHRMDKYFNNDCASGYENDVSRIKTTPMDNQLRQKIPKISSRVRKYEM
;
A
#
# COMPACT_ATOMS: atom_id res chain seq x y z
N MET A 1 -1.15 -20.76 39.24
CA MET A 1 -0.39 -19.49 39.37
C MET A 1 -0.19 -18.95 37.97
N GLU A 2 -0.92 -17.91 37.59
CA GLU A 2 -0.67 -17.18 36.35
C GLU A 2 0.71 -16.50 36.43
N LYS A 3 1.51 -16.67 35.38
CA LYS A 3 2.81 -16.00 35.27
C LYS A 3 2.54 -14.51 35.08
N LEU A 4 2.97 -13.69 36.04
CA LEU A 4 2.92 -12.24 35.91
C LEU A 4 3.73 -11.80 34.67
N PRO A 5 3.22 -10.82 33.89
CA PRO A 5 3.93 -10.33 32.71
C PRO A 5 5.30 -9.77 33.10
N THR A 6 6.30 -9.95 32.24
CA THR A 6 7.63 -9.41 32.51
C THR A 6 7.64 -7.89 32.33
N MET A 7 8.52 -7.18 33.03
CA MET A 7 8.61 -5.71 32.99
C MET A 7 8.78 -5.18 31.56
N THR A 8 9.42 -5.96 30.69
CA THR A 8 9.64 -5.68 29.26
C THR A 8 8.36 -5.75 28.42
N ASP A 9 7.43 -6.65 28.76
CA ASP A 9 6.13 -6.81 28.09
C ASP A 9 5.17 -5.65 28.43
N LEU A 10 5.26 -5.15 29.66
CA LEU A 10 4.46 -4.03 30.15
C LEU A 10 5.02 -2.69 29.69
N GLN A 11 6.34 -2.53 29.68
CA GLN A 11 7.02 -1.37 29.06
C GLN A 11 6.65 -1.25 27.59
N SER A 12 6.63 -2.36 26.85
CA SER A 12 6.22 -2.38 25.45
C SER A 12 4.75 -1.97 25.27
N ASN A 13 3.82 -2.45 26.10
CA ASN A 13 2.40 -2.07 25.97
C ASN A 13 2.11 -0.60 26.33
N TYR A 14 2.77 -0.03 27.34
CA TYR A 14 2.59 1.38 27.70
C TYR A 14 3.33 2.32 26.75
N VAL A 15 4.55 1.97 26.32
CA VAL A 15 5.27 2.71 25.27
C VAL A 15 4.51 2.66 23.95
N ILE A 16 3.91 1.52 23.57
CA ILE A 16 3.03 1.42 22.41
C ILE A 16 1.79 2.30 22.58
N LYS A 17 1.17 2.38 23.78
CA LYS A 17 0.03 3.28 24.02
C LYS A 17 0.42 4.76 23.97
N ILE A 18 1.61 5.13 24.45
CA ILE A 18 2.13 6.51 24.41
C ILE A 18 2.53 6.89 22.97
N ILE A 19 3.22 6.02 22.24
CA ILE A 19 3.54 6.20 20.81
C ILE A 19 2.25 6.27 19.98
N ARG A 20 1.23 5.47 20.33
CA ARG A 20 -0.10 5.52 19.72
C ARG A 20 -0.76 6.89 19.98
N PHE A 21 -0.50 7.52 21.12
CA PHE A 21 -0.97 8.88 21.43
C PHE A 21 -0.18 9.96 20.67
N GLU A 22 1.16 9.89 20.60
CA GLU A 22 1.97 10.79 19.75
C GLU A 22 1.60 10.67 18.27
N SER A 23 1.19 9.48 17.81
CA SER A 23 0.69 9.28 16.44
C SER A 23 -0.77 9.73 16.22
N LEU A 24 -1.52 9.96 17.31
CA LEU A 24 -2.87 10.53 17.32
C LEU A 24 -2.87 12.05 17.57
N VAL A 25 -1.71 12.63 17.90
CA VAL A 25 -1.46 14.08 17.87
C VAL A 25 -0.94 14.39 16.47
N PRO A 26 -1.80 14.70 15.47
CA PRO A 26 -1.29 15.07 14.17
C PRO A 26 -0.42 16.32 14.30
N GLU A 27 0.72 16.35 13.62
CA GLU A 27 1.40 17.62 13.30
C GLU A 27 0.35 18.63 12.82
N PRO A 28 0.49 19.92 13.15
CA PRO A 28 -0.61 20.89 13.10
C PRO A 28 -1.15 21.03 11.67
N SER A 29 -2.14 20.20 11.35
CA SER A 29 -2.87 20.22 10.09
C SER A 29 -4.36 20.25 10.42
N SER A 30 -4.94 21.45 10.26
CA SER A 30 -6.35 21.81 10.02
C SER A 30 -7.49 21.16 10.82
N GLN A 31 -7.25 20.27 11.78
CA GLN A 31 -8.27 19.72 12.68
C GLN A 31 -8.15 20.23 14.13
N TRP A 32 -7.14 21.05 14.42
CA TRP A 32 -6.89 21.62 15.75
C TRP A 32 -7.64 22.93 16.05
N ASP A 33 -8.30 23.54 15.06
CA ASP A 33 -8.96 24.87 15.21
C ASP A 33 -10.32 24.83 15.93
N VAL A 34 -10.72 23.70 16.52
CA VAL A 34 -12.07 23.50 17.08
C VAL A 34 -12.09 23.35 18.62
N LEU A 35 -10.93 23.19 19.26
CA LEU A 35 -10.84 23.07 20.72
C LEU A 35 -10.58 24.43 21.39
N PRO A 36 -11.27 24.80 22.49
CA PRO A 36 -10.96 26.01 23.24
C PRO A 36 -9.52 25.97 23.79
N ASP A 37 -8.77 27.07 23.63
CA ASP A 37 -7.33 27.19 23.95
C ASP A 37 -6.93 26.68 25.35
N GLU A 38 -7.82 26.76 26.33
CA GLU A 38 -7.57 26.31 27.71
C GLU A 38 -7.45 24.78 27.84
N HIS A 39 -8.28 24.01 27.13
CA HIS A 39 -8.24 22.53 27.18
C HIS A 39 -7.04 21.98 26.39
N HIS A 40 -6.67 22.65 25.30
CA HIS A 40 -5.50 22.29 24.50
C HIS A 40 -4.20 22.37 25.31
N LYS A 41 -4.06 23.43 26.09
CA LYS A 41 -2.91 23.63 26.97
C LYS A 41 -2.88 22.61 28.10
N GLU A 42 -4.02 22.32 28.72
CA GLU A 42 -4.13 21.36 29.82
C GLU A 42 -3.78 19.94 29.36
N ILE A 43 -4.31 19.49 28.21
CA ILE A 43 -4.00 18.18 27.63
C ILE A 43 -2.51 18.08 27.25
N THR A 44 -1.96 19.12 26.62
CA THR A 44 -0.54 19.16 26.23
C THR A 44 0.39 19.12 27.44
N ASP A 45 0.08 19.85 28.50
CA ASP A 45 0.88 19.86 29.73
C ASP A 45 0.78 18.52 30.47
N GLU A 46 -0.36 17.84 30.41
CA GLU A 46 -0.53 16.52 31.02
C GLU A 46 0.21 15.42 30.25
N ILE A 47 0.23 15.47 28.92
CA ILE A 47 1.06 14.56 28.09
C ILE A 47 2.54 14.75 28.41
N LYS A 48 3.01 15.99 28.55
CA LYS A 48 4.39 16.27 28.96
C LYS A 48 4.71 15.69 30.34
N ARG A 49 3.77 15.73 31.29
CA ARG A 49 3.91 15.10 32.61
C ARG A 49 3.99 13.58 32.52
N ILE A 50 3.21 12.94 31.65
CA ILE A 50 3.28 11.48 31.40
C ILE A 50 4.64 11.09 30.84
N ILE A 51 5.13 11.81 29.82
CA ILE A 51 6.44 11.54 29.21
C ILE A 51 7.56 11.72 30.23
N PHE A 52 7.51 12.79 31.03
CA PHE A 52 8.49 13.05 32.09
C PHE A 52 8.48 11.94 33.15
N THR A 53 7.31 11.57 33.67
CA THR A 53 7.18 10.51 34.69
C THR A 53 7.61 9.14 34.15
N THR A 54 7.35 8.86 32.86
CA THR A 54 7.75 7.60 32.21
C THR A 54 9.27 7.54 32.03
N ASN A 55 9.91 8.65 31.65
CA ASN A 55 11.36 8.74 31.55
C ASN A 55 12.06 8.61 32.92
N ASP A 56 11.48 9.19 33.98
CA ASP A 56 11.99 9.00 35.35
C ASP A 56 11.98 7.52 35.77
N VAL A 57 10.91 6.78 35.44
CA VAL A 57 10.81 5.34 35.74
C VAL A 57 11.75 4.50 34.89
N LEU A 58 11.96 4.86 33.62
CA LEU A 58 12.93 4.20 32.74
C LEU A 58 14.38 4.41 33.19
N HIS A 59 14.68 5.54 33.86
CA HIS A 59 16.00 5.82 34.43
C HIS A 59 16.25 5.18 35.80
N MET A 60 15.25 4.58 36.46
CA MET A 60 15.41 3.93 37.76
C MET A 60 15.96 2.48 37.70
N GLY A 61 16.11 1.89 36.51
CA GLY A 61 16.74 0.57 36.32
C GLY A 61 15.96 -0.62 36.94
N GLU A 62 16.56 -1.82 36.89
CA GLU A 62 15.92 -3.13 37.21
C GLU A 62 15.46 -3.35 38.67
N ASN A 63 15.55 -2.36 39.57
CA ASN A 63 15.21 -2.51 40.99
C ASN A 63 14.03 -1.61 41.43
N VAL A 64 12.94 -1.59 40.67
CA VAL A 64 11.71 -0.92 41.08
C VAL A 64 10.89 -1.87 41.97
N SER A 65 10.61 -1.45 43.21
CA SER A 65 9.76 -2.26 44.11
C SER A 65 8.33 -2.38 43.55
N ASN A 66 7.65 -3.51 43.78
CA ASN A 66 6.27 -3.72 43.34
C ASN A 66 5.32 -2.59 43.81
N THR A 67 5.57 -2.02 44.99
CA THR A 67 4.79 -0.89 45.53
C THR A 67 4.97 0.38 44.69
N SER A 68 6.20 0.65 44.23
CA SER A 68 6.51 1.78 43.35
C SER A 68 5.88 1.60 41.96
N TYR A 69 5.84 0.36 41.46
CA TYR A 69 5.19 0.01 40.20
C TYR A 69 3.67 0.21 40.25
N GLU A 70 2.98 -0.35 41.24
CA GLU A 70 1.52 -0.21 41.35
C GLU A 70 1.10 1.26 41.58
N THR A 71 1.92 2.03 42.29
CA THR A 71 1.70 3.48 42.45
C THR A 71 1.84 4.23 41.13
N PHE A 72 2.83 3.88 40.29
CA PHE A 72 3.01 4.47 38.97
C PHE A 72 1.87 4.08 38.02
N LYS A 73 1.52 2.79 37.99
CA LYS A 73 0.42 2.26 37.19
C LYS A 73 -0.90 2.94 37.52
N GLY A 74 -1.24 3.09 38.81
CA GLY A 74 -2.45 3.80 39.23
C GLY A 74 -2.47 5.27 38.81
N LYS A 75 -1.32 5.95 38.78
CA LYS A 75 -1.22 7.32 38.26
C LYS A 75 -1.47 7.37 36.75
N VAL A 76 -0.88 6.46 35.97
CA VAL A 76 -1.08 6.41 34.51
C VAL A 76 -2.53 6.06 34.18
N GLU A 77 -3.12 5.06 34.83
CA GLU A 77 -4.52 4.66 34.64
C GLU A 77 -5.49 5.80 35.01
N GLY A 78 -5.21 6.54 36.09
CA GLY A 78 -6.00 7.70 36.48
C GLY A 78 -5.92 8.87 35.48
N ILE A 79 -4.79 9.06 34.82
CA ILE A 79 -4.63 10.08 33.77
C ILE A 79 -5.34 9.64 32.48
N VAL A 80 -5.19 8.37 32.07
CA VAL A 80 -5.90 7.81 30.91
C VAL A 80 -7.42 7.94 31.08
N ALA A 81 -7.95 7.59 32.26
CA ALA A 81 -9.38 7.72 32.53
C ALA A 81 -9.90 9.17 32.46
N ARG A 82 -9.07 10.16 32.82
CA ARG A 82 -9.42 11.58 32.66
C ARG A 82 -9.41 12.02 31.20
N ILE A 83 -8.40 11.59 30.44
CA ILE A 83 -8.35 11.83 28.99
C ILE A 83 -9.58 11.24 28.31
N ASP A 84 -9.94 9.99 28.63
CA ASP A 84 -11.14 9.34 28.10
C ASP A 84 -12.42 10.13 28.46
N SER A 85 -12.50 10.69 29.68
CA SER A 85 -13.64 11.52 30.10
C SER A 85 -13.74 12.86 29.36
N TYR A 86 -12.63 13.41 28.87
CA TYR A 86 -12.64 14.61 28.03
C TYR A 86 -13.05 14.28 26.59
N LEU A 87 -12.67 13.10 26.09
CA LEU A 87 -13.07 12.62 24.77
C LEU A 87 -14.57 12.24 24.72
N ASP A 88 -15.15 11.79 25.84
CA ASP A 88 -16.58 11.52 25.95
C ASP A 88 -17.46 12.80 25.93
N LEU A 89 -16.90 13.98 26.22
CA LEU A 89 -17.62 15.26 26.13
C LEU A 89 -17.77 15.79 24.69
N GLU A 90 -17.06 15.24 23.72
CA GLU A 90 -17.20 15.56 22.29
C GLU A 90 -18.23 14.68 21.56
N SER A 91 -19.24 14.16 22.28
CA SER A 91 -20.38 13.48 21.67
C SER A 91 -21.35 14.46 20.99
N PHE A 92 -20.87 15.23 20.00
CA PHE A 92 -21.72 15.95 19.06
C PHE A 92 -21.27 15.73 17.61
N THR A 93 -22.04 14.86 16.94
CA THR A 93 -22.11 14.58 15.49
C THR A 93 -21.06 13.66 14.87
N GLY A 94 -21.15 12.38 15.23
CA GLY A 94 -21.39 11.35 14.22
C GLY A 94 -20.24 10.94 13.31
N THR A 95 -19.14 10.43 13.87
CA THR A 95 -18.31 9.41 13.21
C THR A 95 -17.76 8.44 14.26
N THR A 96 -18.28 7.22 14.29
CA THR A 96 -17.71 6.13 15.10
C THR A 96 -16.26 5.89 14.72
N THR A 97 -15.33 6.10 15.66
CA THR A 97 -13.93 5.70 15.50
C THR A 97 -13.87 4.19 15.24
N PRO A 98 -13.30 3.71 14.11
CA PRO A 98 -13.30 2.30 13.76
C PRO A 98 -12.53 1.46 14.80
N SER A 99 -13.02 0.26 15.10
CA SER A 99 -12.32 -0.67 15.98
C SER A 99 -11.01 -1.15 15.33
N LEU A 100 -10.08 -1.72 16.12
CA LEU A 100 -8.82 -2.27 15.61
C LEU A 100 -9.04 -3.30 14.49
N SER A 101 -10.06 -4.15 14.61
CA SER A 101 -10.44 -5.08 13.57
C SER A 101 -10.96 -4.39 12.30
N ASP A 102 -11.67 -3.27 12.44
CA ASP A 102 -12.16 -2.51 11.30
C ASP A 102 -11.01 -1.87 10.52
N ILE A 103 -9.97 -1.40 11.22
CA ILE A 103 -8.76 -0.84 10.59
C ILE A 103 -8.01 -1.91 9.80
N GLU A 104 -7.83 -3.10 10.38
CA GLU A 104 -7.17 -4.22 9.68
C GLU A 104 -7.97 -4.67 8.45
N ILE A 105 -9.30 -4.74 8.57
CA ILE A 105 -10.18 -5.02 7.44
C ILE A 105 -10.03 -3.94 6.36
N GLN A 106 -10.11 -2.66 6.71
CA GLN A 106 -9.96 -1.55 5.76
C GLN A 106 -8.60 -1.56 5.08
N ASN A 107 -7.52 -1.83 5.83
CA ASN A 107 -6.18 -1.96 5.28
C ASN A 107 -6.06 -3.12 4.28
N GLY A 108 -6.63 -4.28 4.61
CA GLY A 108 -6.69 -5.42 3.71
C GLY A 108 -7.51 -5.14 2.45
N GLU A 109 -8.60 -4.40 2.56
CA GLU A 109 -9.40 -3.96 1.41
C GLU A 109 -8.63 -3.00 0.49
N ARG A 110 -7.89 -2.04 1.06
CA ARG A 110 -7.02 -1.13 0.29
C ARG A 110 -5.96 -1.90 -0.49
N PHE A 111 -5.28 -2.84 0.18
CA PHE A 111 -4.29 -3.70 -0.46
C PHE A 111 -4.89 -4.53 -1.59
N ALA A 112 -6.09 -5.10 -1.38
CA ALA A 112 -6.80 -5.84 -2.41
C ALA A 112 -7.10 -5.02 -3.66
N ARG A 113 -7.55 -3.77 -3.50
CA ARG A 113 -7.81 -2.86 -4.63
C ARG A 113 -6.54 -2.55 -5.41
N ILE A 114 -5.44 -2.30 -4.71
CA ILE A 114 -4.13 -2.10 -5.32
C ILE A 114 -3.73 -3.34 -6.11
N GLY A 115 -3.86 -4.52 -5.51
CA GLY A 115 -3.59 -5.79 -6.16
C GLY A 115 -4.50 -6.03 -7.37
N TRP A 116 -5.76 -5.58 -7.36
CA TRP A 116 -6.65 -5.69 -8.51
C TRP A 116 -6.10 -4.91 -9.71
N VAL A 117 -5.66 -3.66 -9.52
CA VAL A 117 -5.03 -2.88 -10.59
C VAL A 117 -3.77 -3.58 -11.12
N ILE A 118 -2.89 -4.04 -10.22
CA ILE A 118 -1.61 -4.69 -10.58
C ILE A 118 -1.83 -6.03 -11.30
N VAL A 119 -2.81 -6.83 -10.90
CA VAL A 119 -2.98 -8.21 -11.40
C VAL A 119 -3.92 -8.29 -12.60
N ASP A 120 -4.83 -7.32 -12.76
CA ASP A 120 -5.84 -7.34 -13.82
C ASP A 120 -5.66 -6.20 -14.83
N LEU A 121 -5.51 -4.95 -14.37
CA LEU A 121 -5.49 -3.81 -15.28
C LEU A 121 -4.12 -3.63 -15.95
N PHE A 122 -3.04 -3.60 -15.17
CA PHE A 122 -1.70 -3.37 -15.71
C PHE A 122 -1.23 -4.42 -16.73
N PRO A 123 -1.48 -5.74 -16.58
CA PRO A 123 -1.20 -6.69 -17.64
C PRO A 123 -1.95 -6.35 -18.93
N LYS A 124 -3.23 -5.93 -18.86
CA LYS A 124 -4.01 -5.53 -20.03
C LYS A 124 -3.36 -4.33 -20.74
N ILE A 125 -2.96 -3.32 -19.99
CA ILE A 125 -2.26 -2.14 -20.53
C ILE A 125 -0.96 -2.56 -21.23
N LEU A 126 -0.10 -3.35 -20.58
CA LEU A 126 1.18 -3.78 -21.17
C LEU A 126 0.98 -4.62 -22.44
N ARG A 127 -0.02 -5.50 -22.45
CA ARG A 127 -0.39 -6.29 -23.64
C ARG A 127 -0.86 -5.39 -24.77
N ALA A 128 -1.68 -4.39 -24.48
CA ALA A 128 -2.13 -3.42 -25.47
C ALA A 128 -0.96 -2.61 -26.06
N VAL A 129 0.03 -2.23 -25.22
CA VAL A 129 1.25 -1.57 -25.70
C VAL A 129 1.99 -2.49 -26.68
N ILE A 130 2.25 -3.74 -26.31
CA ILE A 130 2.93 -4.71 -27.19
C ILE A 130 2.13 -4.89 -28.49
N GLN A 131 0.83 -5.11 -28.39
CA GLN A 131 -0.05 -5.33 -29.54
C GLN A 131 -0.06 -4.15 -30.52
N LYS A 132 0.04 -2.92 -30.03
CA LYS A 132 0.13 -1.71 -30.88
C LYS A 132 1.45 -1.65 -31.66
N GLN A 133 2.53 -2.23 -31.12
CA GLN A 133 3.87 -2.13 -31.69
C GLN A 133 4.27 -3.32 -32.58
N ILE A 134 3.80 -4.52 -32.24
CA ILE A 134 4.23 -5.75 -32.89
C ILE A 134 3.06 -6.73 -33.02
N SER A 135 3.04 -7.52 -34.10
CA SER A 135 2.04 -8.59 -34.29
C SER A 135 2.43 -9.85 -33.51
N ALA A 136 1.43 -10.62 -33.06
CA ALA A 136 1.68 -11.81 -32.23
C ALA A 136 2.55 -12.84 -32.96
N GLY A 137 2.37 -12.99 -34.28
CA GLY A 137 3.19 -13.89 -35.10
C GLY A 137 4.65 -13.45 -35.21
N PHE A 138 4.90 -12.15 -35.37
CA PHE A 138 6.28 -11.64 -35.42
C PHE A 138 6.95 -11.70 -34.05
N LEU A 139 6.23 -11.35 -32.98
CA LEU A 139 6.73 -11.50 -31.61
C LEU A 139 7.05 -12.96 -31.28
N TYR A 140 6.17 -13.89 -31.65
CA TYR A 140 6.43 -15.33 -31.48
C TYR A 140 7.73 -15.74 -32.18
N LYS A 141 7.96 -15.28 -33.42
CA LYS A 141 9.19 -15.58 -34.16
C LYS A 141 10.43 -15.03 -33.45
N LEU A 142 10.41 -13.76 -33.00
CA LEU A 142 11.51 -13.18 -32.22
C LEU A 142 11.79 -14.00 -30.95
N CYS A 143 10.75 -14.46 -30.27
CA CYS A 143 10.90 -15.29 -29.08
C CYS A 143 11.46 -16.68 -29.40
N SER A 144 10.97 -17.33 -30.46
CA SER A 144 11.42 -18.68 -30.84
C SER A 144 12.88 -18.69 -31.29
N ASP A 145 13.31 -17.63 -31.97
CA ASP A 145 14.71 -17.46 -32.39
C ASP A 145 15.63 -17.23 -31.17
N ASN A 146 15.07 -16.94 -29.98
CA ASN A 146 15.80 -16.62 -28.75
C ASN A 146 15.27 -17.39 -27.52
N TRP A 147 14.82 -18.65 -27.68
CA TRP A 147 14.20 -19.41 -26.58
C TRP A 147 15.08 -19.58 -25.34
N ASN A 148 16.41 -19.54 -25.51
CA ASN A 148 17.38 -19.61 -24.42
C ASN A 148 17.28 -18.42 -23.43
N LEU A 149 16.57 -17.34 -23.77
CA LEU A 149 16.32 -16.20 -22.88
C LEU A 149 15.10 -16.38 -21.95
N PHE A 150 14.33 -17.46 -22.14
CA PHE A 150 13.07 -17.69 -21.46
C PHE A 150 13.07 -19.00 -20.70
N THR A 151 12.45 -19.03 -19.53
CA THR A 151 12.21 -20.28 -18.80
C THR A 151 11.22 -21.16 -19.55
N TYR A 152 11.19 -22.45 -19.25
CA TYR A 152 10.21 -23.37 -19.84
C TYR A 152 8.76 -22.91 -19.61
N GLU A 153 8.44 -22.36 -18.43
CA GLU A 153 7.10 -21.81 -18.16
C GLU A 153 6.78 -20.60 -19.05
N GLU A 154 7.75 -19.70 -19.23
CA GLU A 154 7.59 -18.53 -20.11
C GLU A 154 7.44 -18.97 -21.58
N GLN A 155 8.21 -19.95 -22.04
CA GLN A 155 8.07 -20.52 -23.37
C GLN A 155 6.67 -21.10 -23.60
N ASN A 156 6.09 -21.78 -22.61
CA ASN A 156 4.72 -22.29 -22.69
C ASN A 156 3.69 -21.16 -22.80
N LYS A 157 3.86 -20.05 -22.09
CA LYS A 157 3.01 -18.84 -22.25
C LYS A 157 3.19 -18.23 -23.64
N LEU A 158 4.43 -18.12 -24.13
CA LEU A 158 4.74 -17.55 -25.44
C LEU A 158 4.21 -18.39 -26.61
N ASN A 159 4.06 -19.71 -26.44
CA ASN A 159 3.46 -20.57 -27.45
C ASN A 159 2.00 -20.18 -27.77
N SER A 160 1.27 -19.52 -26.87
CA SER A 160 -0.08 -19.02 -27.18
C SER A 160 -0.08 -17.95 -28.28
N LEU A 161 1.01 -17.18 -28.43
CA LEU A 161 1.15 -16.20 -29.50
C LEU A 161 1.08 -16.85 -30.90
N LYS A 162 1.51 -18.12 -31.01
CA LYS A 162 1.40 -18.90 -32.24
C LYS A 162 0.00 -19.45 -32.46
N SER A 163 -0.59 -20.05 -31.42
CA SER A 163 -1.85 -20.81 -31.54
C SER A 163 -3.10 -19.93 -31.50
N SER A 164 -3.18 -18.97 -30.58
CA SER A 164 -4.34 -18.08 -30.42
C SER A 164 -4.13 -16.71 -31.06
N LYS A 165 -2.88 -16.34 -31.39
CA LYS A 165 -2.50 -14.98 -31.82
C LYS A 165 -2.90 -13.90 -30.79
N THR A 166 -3.00 -14.27 -29.52
CA THR A 166 -3.36 -13.35 -28.43
C THR A 166 -2.25 -13.19 -27.40
N TYR A 167 -2.28 -12.06 -26.70
CA TYR A 167 -1.31 -11.68 -25.66
C TYR A 167 -1.77 -12.04 -24.24
N ASP A 168 -2.86 -12.80 -24.09
CA ASP A 168 -3.60 -12.94 -22.83
C ASP A 168 -2.84 -13.65 -21.72
N LEU A 169 -1.83 -14.45 -22.07
CA LEU A 169 -0.99 -15.17 -21.10
C LEU A 169 0.23 -14.39 -20.64
N LEU A 170 0.50 -13.20 -21.20
CA LEU A 170 1.62 -12.37 -20.78
C LEU A 170 1.29 -11.69 -19.45
N ASP A 171 1.92 -12.12 -18.36
CA ASP A 171 1.90 -11.40 -17.09
C ASP A 171 2.83 -10.17 -17.12
N ILE A 172 2.79 -9.33 -16.07
CA ILE A 172 3.65 -8.13 -15.99
C ILE A 172 5.14 -8.47 -16.18
N PRO A 173 5.75 -9.42 -15.43
CA PRO A 173 7.16 -9.73 -15.62
C PRO A 173 7.52 -10.13 -17.04
N LEU A 174 6.73 -11.01 -17.67
CA LEU A 174 7.01 -11.45 -19.03
C LEU A 174 6.78 -10.31 -20.04
N ALA A 175 5.69 -9.57 -19.94
CA ALA A 175 5.42 -8.43 -20.83
C ALA A 175 6.50 -7.35 -20.72
N TYR A 176 6.90 -6.98 -19.50
CA TYR A 176 8.00 -6.06 -19.24
C TYR A 176 9.31 -6.55 -19.86
N ARG A 177 9.65 -7.83 -19.68
CA ARG A 177 10.87 -8.40 -20.24
C ARG A 177 10.87 -8.32 -21.76
N LEU A 178 9.77 -8.65 -22.41
CA LEU A 178 9.65 -8.58 -23.88
C LEU A 178 9.82 -7.15 -24.39
N LEU A 179 9.16 -6.18 -23.75
CA LEU A 179 9.24 -4.76 -24.10
C LEU A 179 10.69 -4.26 -24.08
N ARG A 180 11.43 -4.61 -23.03
CA ARG A 180 12.83 -4.24 -22.84
C ARG A 180 13.80 -5.02 -23.73
N GLN A 181 13.70 -6.35 -23.73
CA GLN A 181 14.67 -7.25 -24.37
C GLN A 181 14.71 -7.05 -25.89
N PHE A 182 13.55 -6.83 -26.50
CA PHE A 182 13.44 -6.68 -27.95
C PHE A 182 13.26 -5.23 -28.40
N GLY A 183 13.37 -4.26 -27.49
CA GLY A 183 13.25 -2.83 -27.83
C GLY A 183 11.91 -2.50 -28.49
N ILE A 184 10.82 -3.13 -28.05
CA ILE A 184 9.48 -2.95 -28.63
C ILE A 184 8.97 -1.50 -28.42
N ILE A 185 9.50 -0.83 -27.40
CA ILE A 185 9.26 0.59 -27.15
C ILE A 185 10.58 1.33 -26.91
N ASN A 186 10.53 2.65 -27.03
CA ASN A 186 11.65 3.52 -26.68
C ASN A 186 12.05 3.32 -25.20
N GLU A 187 13.35 3.43 -24.95
CA GLU A 187 13.91 3.36 -23.61
C GLU A 187 13.30 4.46 -22.70
N PRO A 188 13.01 4.16 -21.42
CA PRO A 188 12.60 5.16 -20.43
C PRO A 188 13.65 6.27 -20.27
N THR A 189 13.22 7.44 -19.81
CA THR A 189 14.07 8.63 -19.61
C THR A 189 15.30 8.31 -18.74
N ASN A 190 15.09 7.55 -17.67
CA ASN A 190 16.15 7.17 -16.73
C ASN A 190 16.79 5.81 -17.02
N LYS A 191 16.56 5.25 -18.22
CA LYS A 191 16.93 3.88 -18.60
C LYS A 191 16.17 2.80 -17.84
N TRP A 192 16.20 1.60 -18.40
CA TRP A 192 15.56 0.42 -17.77
C TRP A 192 16.14 0.12 -16.38
N GLY A 193 15.27 -0.27 -15.46
CA GLY A 193 15.65 -0.67 -14.11
C GLY A 193 15.73 0.47 -13.09
N LYS A 194 15.64 1.74 -13.52
CA LYS A 194 15.71 2.91 -12.64
C LYS A 194 14.33 3.57 -12.46
N PRO A 195 14.02 4.09 -11.25
CA PRO A 195 12.75 4.74 -11.01
C PRO A 195 12.65 6.04 -11.84
N PRO A 196 11.53 6.25 -12.55
CA PRO A 196 11.25 7.52 -13.22
C PRO A 196 11.04 8.66 -12.21
N SER A 197 11.42 9.88 -12.58
CA SER A 197 11.08 11.10 -11.85
C SER A 197 9.59 11.40 -11.97
N ARG A 198 9.02 12.32 -11.19
CA ARG A 198 7.59 12.67 -11.32
C ARG A 198 7.25 13.32 -12.67
N THR A 199 8.20 14.01 -13.30
CA THR A 199 8.00 14.74 -14.55
C THR A 199 8.20 13.88 -15.80
N ASP A 200 8.84 12.72 -15.66
CA ASP A 200 9.12 11.81 -16.78
C ASP A 200 7.81 11.19 -17.28
N SER A 201 7.45 11.37 -18.55
CA SER A 201 6.09 11.05 -19.04
C SER A 201 6.07 10.22 -20.32
N SER A 202 7.19 9.58 -20.69
CA SER A 202 7.20 8.66 -21.82
C SER A 202 6.48 7.35 -21.48
N THR A 203 6.07 6.59 -22.51
CA THR A 203 5.49 5.26 -22.36
C THR A 203 6.45 4.31 -21.61
N GLY A 204 7.75 4.41 -21.87
CA GLY A 204 8.78 3.63 -21.16
C GLY A 204 8.82 3.96 -19.67
N ASP A 205 8.69 5.23 -19.31
CA ASP A 205 8.65 5.66 -17.91
C ASP A 205 7.46 5.04 -17.18
N ASP A 206 6.28 5.05 -17.80
CA ASP A 206 5.09 4.44 -17.18
C ASP A 206 5.19 2.92 -17.05
N ILE A 207 5.89 2.24 -17.97
CA ILE A 207 6.19 0.81 -17.86
C ILE A 207 7.13 0.53 -16.68
N GLU A 208 8.15 1.37 -16.46
CA GLU A 208 8.98 1.26 -15.25
C GLU A 208 8.16 1.55 -13.98
N ARG A 209 7.29 2.55 -13.96
CA ARG A 209 6.40 2.79 -12.80
C ARG A 209 5.53 1.58 -12.49
N ILE A 210 4.93 0.94 -13.50
CA ILE A 210 4.16 -0.30 -13.33
C ILE A 210 5.03 -1.40 -12.71
N ARG A 211 6.27 -1.56 -13.19
CA ARG A 211 7.22 -2.54 -12.62
C ARG A 211 7.52 -2.25 -11.15
N PHE A 212 7.86 -1.01 -10.80
CA PHE A 212 8.17 -0.62 -9.42
C PHE A 212 6.96 -0.82 -8.50
N LEU A 213 5.77 -0.38 -8.92
CA LEU A 213 4.53 -0.58 -8.17
C LEU A 213 4.28 -2.07 -7.94
N ARG A 214 4.37 -2.88 -9.00
CA ARG A 214 4.22 -4.34 -8.87
C ARG A 214 5.20 -4.90 -7.86
N ASN A 215 6.48 -4.57 -7.95
CA ASN A 215 7.51 -5.12 -7.07
C ASN A 215 7.29 -4.70 -5.61
N ASN A 216 6.99 -3.42 -5.37
CA ASN A 216 6.75 -2.89 -4.01
C ASN A 216 5.63 -3.64 -3.30
N TYR A 217 4.54 -3.96 -4.00
CA TYR A 217 3.41 -4.69 -3.43
C TYR A 217 3.60 -6.21 -3.46
N ALA A 218 4.32 -6.76 -4.44
CA ALA A 218 4.64 -8.18 -4.55
C ALA A 218 5.50 -8.69 -3.39
N HIS A 219 6.51 -7.91 -2.99
CA HIS A 219 7.48 -8.28 -1.97
C HIS A 219 7.12 -7.78 -0.57
N ARG A 220 5.90 -7.26 -0.37
CA ARG A 220 5.50 -6.73 0.93
C ARG A 220 5.22 -7.87 1.91
N SER A 221 5.79 -7.75 3.12
CA SER A 221 5.63 -8.76 4.19
C SER A 221 4.24 -8.76 4.84
N ASN A 222 3.48 -7.68 4.71
CA ASN A 222 2.11 -7.58 5.22
C ASN A 222 1.19 -6.87 4.22
N ILE A 223 -0.11 -6.89 4.50
CA ILE A 223 -1.17 -6.28 3.67
C ILE A 223 -1.61 -4.92 4.21
N ASN A 224 -0.88 -4.33 5.16
CA ASN A 224 -1.29 -3.09 5.79
C ASN A 224 -1.00 -1.91 4.87
N VAL A 225 -2.06 -1.31 4.30
CA VAL A 225 -2.00 -0.12 3.46
C VAL A 225 -2.78 0.99 4.16
N THR A 226 -2.13 2.11 4.47
CA THR A 226 -2.81 3.26 5.11
C THR A 226 -3.67 4.03 4.11
N GLN A 227 -4.53 4.94 4.57
CA GLN A 227 -5.30 5.82 3.68
C GLN A 227 -4.41 6.69 2.80
N SER A 228 -3.38 7.31 3.37
CA SER A 228 -2.44 8.14 2.62
C SER A 228 -1.72 7.33 1.54
N GLU A 229 -1.19 6.15 1.88
CA GLU A 229 -0.51 5.29 0.91
C GLU A 229 -1.46 4.85 -0.22
N PHE A 230 -2.70 4.49 0.14
CA PHE A 230 -3.74 4.12 -0.82
C PHE A 230 -4.03 5.27 -1.80
N ASP A 231 -4.21 6.48 -1.29
CA ASP A 231 -4.52 7.65 -2.13
C ASP A 231 -3.37 8.05 -3.04
N THR A 232 -2.13 8.07 -2.51
CA THR A 232 -0.94 8.33 -3.32
C THR A 232 -0.78 7.29 -4.42
N THR A 233 -0.96 6.01 -4.09
CA THR A 233 -0.84 4.91 -5.06
C THR A 233 -1.91 5.02 -6.15
N PHE A 234 -3.15 5.29 -5.78
CA PHE A 234 -4.23 5.47 -6.77
C PHE A 234 -4.06 6.74 -7.61
N SER A 235 -3.48 7.81 -7.06
CA SER A 235 -3.10 8.99 -7.83
C SER A 235 -2.09 8.62 -8.92
N THR A 236 -1.05 7.85 -8.56
CA THR A 236 -0.07 7.35 -9.54
C THR A 236 -0.71 6.43 -10.59
N PHE A 237 -1.59 5.52 -10.18
CA PHE A 237 -2.32 4.66 -11.11
C PHE A 237 -3.15 5.46 -12.11
N LYS A 238 -3.85 6.49 -11.62
CA LYS A 238 -4.68 7.36 -12.45
C LYS A 238 -3.83 8.12 -13.48
N GLU A 239 -2.70 8.67 -13.05
CA GLU A 239 -1.76 9.36 -13.95
C GLU A 239 -1.20 8.45 -15.05
N ILE A 240 -0.79 7.22 -14.70
CA ILE A 240 -0.33 6.21 -15.67
C ILE A 240 -1.45 5.90 -16.66
N CYS A 241 -2.64 5.60 -16.16
CA CYS A 241 -3.78 5.23 -17.01
C CYS A 241 -4.20 6.37 -17.93
N HIS A 242 -4.19 7.62 -17.45
CA HIS A 242 -4.47 8.80 -18.24
C HIS A 242 -3.48 8.98 -19.40
N ARG A 243 -2.17 8.82 -19.14
CA ARG A 243 -1.15 8.89 -20.19
C ARG A 243 -1.25 7.72 -21.17
N MET A 244 -1.60 6.54 -20.68
CA MET A 244 -1.86 5.37 -21.53
C MET A 244 -3.09 5.57 -22.42
N ASP A 245 -4.20 6.09 -21.87
CA ASP A 245 -5.38 6.43 -22.67
C ASP A 245 -5.01 7.43 -23.78
N LYS A 246 -4.21 8.46 -23.47
CA LYS A 246 -3.68 9.39 -24.48
C LYS A 246 -2.81 8.69 -25.53
N TYR A 247 -1.96 7.75 -25.11
CA TYR A 247 -1.11 6.98 -26.01
C TYR A 247 -1.92 6.10 -26.99
N PHE A 248 -3.10 5.62 -26.58
CA PHE A 248 -3.99 4.81 -27.42
C PHE A 248 -5.03 5.63 -28.22
N ASN A 249 -5.26 6.90 -27.87
CA ASN A 249 -6.38 7.72 -28.36
C ASN A 249 -6.33 8.19 -29.83
N ASN A 250 -5.61 7.48 -30.70
CA ASN A 250 -5.88 7.50 -32.14
C ASN A 250 -6.68 6.26 -32.62
N ASP A 251 -6.85 5.22 -31.80
CA ASP A 251 -7.48 3.95 -32.27
C ASP A 251 -8.40 3.24 -31.26
N CYS A 252 -8.42 3.59 -29.97
CA CYS A 252 -9.35 2.92 -29.04
C CYS A 252 -9.56 3.72 -27.74
N ALA A 253 -10.82 3.91 -27.36
CA ALA A 253 -11.24 4.47 -26.07
C ALA A 253 -10.90 3.49 -24.93
N SER A 254 -9.62 3.35 -24.60
CA SER A 254 -9.15 2.32 -23.68
C SER A 254 -9.64 2.48 -22.24
N GLY A 255 -10.18 3.65 -21.89
CA GLY A 255 -10.96 3.87 -20.66
C GLY A 255 -10.24 3.48 -19.37
N TYR A 256 -8.90 3.38 -19.39
CA TYR A 256 -8.13 2.86 -18.28
C TYR A 256 -8.19 3.79 -17.07
N GLU A 257 -8.23 5.10 -17.28
CA GLU A 257 -8.39 6.08 -16.21
C GLU A 257 -9.76 5.89 -15.50
N ASN A 258 -10.81 5.61 -16.27
CA ASN A 258 -12.13 5.31 -15.74
C ASN A 258 -12.13 3.98 -14.99
N ASP A 259 -11.45 2.96 -15.51
CA ASP A 259 -11.32 1.66 -14.85
C ASP A 259 -10.60 1.75 -13.50
N VAL A 260 -9.49 2.49 -13.43
CA VAL A 260 -8.80 2.73 -12.14
C VAL A 260 -9.70 3.50 -11.17
N SER A 261 -10.41 4.51 -11.65
CA SER A 261 -11.32 5.29 -10.81
C SER A 261 -12.45 4.42 -10.27
N ARG A 262 -13.00 3.53 -11.11
CA ARG A 262 -14.01 2.53 -10.73
C ARG A 262 -13.46 1.54 -9.71
N ILE A 263 -12.26 1.00 -9.92
CA ILE A 263 -11.63 0.07 -8.96
C ILE A 263 -11.43 0.74 -7.60
N LYS A 264 -11.10 2.04 -7.56
CA LYS A 264 -10.94 2.79 -6.31
C LYS A 264 -12.23 2.83 -5.48
N THR A 265 -13.37 3.05 -6.13
CA THR A 265 -14.65 3.37 -5.47
C THR A 265 -15.64 2.19 -5.40
N THR A 266 -15.44 1.12 -6.18
CA THR A 266 -16.36 -0.03 -6.23
C THR A 266 -16.60 -0.60 -4.83
N PRO A 267 -17.83 -0.80 -4.34
CA PRO A 267 -18.08 -1.40 -3.04
C PRO A 267 -17.40 -2.76 -2.90
N MET A 268 -16.75 -3.01 -1.76
CA MET A 268 -16.06 -4.26 -1.50
C MET A 268 -17.06 -5.32 -1.01
N ASP A 269 -17.81 -5.92 -1.94
CA ASP A 269 -18.76 -6.99 -1.63
C ASP A 269 -18.04 -8.33 -1.32
N ASN A 270 -18.80 -9.29 -0.79
CA ASN A 270 -18.25 -10.61 -0.42
C ASN A 270 -17.66 -11.38 -1.60
N GLN A 271 -18.08 -11.12 -2.85
CA GLN A 271 -17.53 -11.80 -4.03
C GLN A 271 -16.17 -11.23 -4.42
N LEU A 272 -15.97 -9.90 -4.27
CA LEU A 272 -14.68 -9.28 -4.46
C LEU A 272 -13.71 -9.69 -3.34
N ARG A 273 -14.20 -9.79 -2.10
CA ARG A 273 -13.44 -10.32 -0.94
C ARG A 273 -12.92 -11.73 -1.17
N GLN A 274 -13.70 -12.60 -1.81
CA GLN A 274 -13.27 -13.96 -2.16
C GLN A 274 -12.13 -14.01 -3.19
N LYS A 275 -11.94 -12.94 -4.00
CA LYS A 275 -10.81 -12.84 -4.94
C LYS A 275 -9.54 -12.29 -4.28
N ILE A 276 -9.63 -11.68 -3.10
CA ILE A 276 -8.51 -11.04 -2.37
C ILE A 276 -7.37 -12.02 -2.04
N PRO A 277 -7.62 -13.24 -1.52
CA PRO A 277 -6.53 -14.18 -1.25
C PRO A 277 -5.81 -14.61 -2.53
N LYS A 278 -6.55 -14.74 -3.64
CA LYS A 278 -5.99 -15.07 -4.96
C LYS A 278 -5.21 -13.91 -5.56
N ILE A 279 -5.63 -12.67 -5.34
CA ILE A 279 -4.89 -11.47 -5.74
C ILE A 279 -3.63 -11.33 -4.90
N SER A 280 -3.74 -11.45 -3.58
CA SER A 280 -2.61 -11.36 -2.64
C SER A 280 -1.58 -12.47 -2.87
N SER A 281 -2.03 -13.70 -3.15
CA SER A 281 -1.13 -14.79 -3.51
C SER A 281 -0.53 -14.61 -4.90
N ARG A 282 -1.27 -14.06 -5.89
CA ARG A 282 -0.71 -13.75 -7.23
C ARG A 282 0.28 -12.59 -7.19
N VAL A 283 0.01 -11.56 -6.40
CA VAL A 283 0.95 -10.45 -6.15
C VAL A 283 2.25 -11.01 -5.57
N ARG A 284 2.16 -11.90 -4.57
CA ARG A 284 3.32 -12.58 -3.96
C ARG A 284 3.97 -13.69 -4.80
N LYS A 285 3.25 -14.35 -5.71
CA LYS A 285 3.76 -15.45 -6.55
C LYS A 285 4.86 -15.02 -7.52
N TYR A 286 5.06 -13.71 -7.72
CA TYR A 286 6.11 -13.19 -8.59
C TYR A 286 7.41 -12.82 -7.85
N GLU A 287 7.65 -13.39 -6.67
CA GLU A 287 8.99 -13.44 -6.05
C GLU A 287 9.93 -14.27 -6.93
N MET A 288 10.81 -13.59 -7.68
CA MET A 288 12.03 -14.14 -8.27
C MET A 288 13.18 -13.20 -7.97
#